data_AF-A0A1G1W2Q3-F1
#
_entry.id   AF-A0A1G1W2Q3-F1
#
_cell.length_a   1.000
_cell.length_b   1.000
_cell.length_c   1.000
_cell.angle_alpha   90.00
_cell.angle_beta   90.00
_cell.angle_gamma   90.00
#
_symmetry.space_group_name_H-M   'P 1'
#
loop_
_entity.id
_entity.type
_entity.pdbx_description
1 polymer ?
#
loop_
_entity_poly.entity_id
_entity_poly.type
_entity_poly.pdbx_seq_one_letter_code
_entity_poly.pdbx_strand_id
1 'polypeptide(L)'
;MKAAKIISVIGGVFFLFIWIGVLISSLKIGGVYEDINIGYNPLLPVIIAHLIGFGLVTANFGYVYYLIHKEKSGQVVKHAILYSILLALVPLLVYPMILVFSLIFPIYSLTSGY
;
A
#
# COMPACT_ATOMS: atom_id res chain seq x y z
N MET A 1 7.31 22.25 -10.28
CA MET A 1 7.45 20.80 -10.01
C MET A 1 7.79 20.44 -8.57
N LYS A 2 8.31 21.39 -7.75
CA LYS A 2 8.60 21.21 -6.33
C LYS A 2 7.43 20.64 -5.50
N ALA A 3 6.23 21.20 -5.63
CA ALA A 3 5.04 20.74 -4.91
C ALA A 3 4.68 19.27 -5.20
N ALA A 4 4.70 18.87 -6.48
CA ALA A 4 4.44 17.49 -6.90
C ALA A 4 5.42 16.50 -6.23
N LYS A 5 6.71 16.81 -6.23
CA LYS A 5 7.72 15.99 -5.54
C LYS A 5 7.44 15.86 -4.04
N ILE A 6 7.08 16.96 -3.37
CA ILE A 6 6.75 16.94 -1.94
C ILE A 6 5.56 16.01 -1.66
N ILE A 7 4.48 16.13 -2.44
CA ILE A 7 3.28 15.29 -2.31
C ILE A 7 3.67 13.81 -2.50
N SER A 8 4.43 13.48 -3.53
CA SER A 8 4.85 12.09 -3.80
C SER A 8 5.83 11.53 -2.77
N VAL A 9 6.71 12.36 -2.19
CA VAL A 9 7.58 11.93 -1.09
C VAL A 9 6.75 11.62 0.16
N ILE A 10 5.84 12.52 0.55
CA ILE A 10 4.96 12.31 1.70
C ILE A 10 4.11 11.05 1.49
N GLY A 11 3.51 10.89 0.31
CA GLY A 11 2.77 9.68 -0.06
C GLY A 11 3.61 8.41 0.02
N GLY A 12 4.81 8.41 -0.56
CA GLY A 12 5.74 7.28 -0.50
C GLY A 12 6.15 6.90 0.92
N VAL A 13 6.45 7.87 1.77
CA VAL A 13 6.78 7.64 3.19
C VAL A 13 5.58 7.06 3.93
N PHE A 14 4.37 7.58 3.68
CA PHE A 14 3.15 7.05 4.30
C PHE A 14 2.88 5.60 3.87
N PHE A 15 3.02 5.27 2.58
CA PHE A 15 2.90 3.89 2.11
C PHE A 15 3.96 2.98 2.72
N LEU A 16 5.18 3.46 2.92
CA LEU A 16 6.23 2.69 3.57
C LEU A 16 5.82 2.33 5.00
N PHE A 17 5.29 3.29 5.77
CA PHE A 17 4.79 3.02 7.12
C PHE A 17 3.62 2.03 7.13
N ILE A 18 2.64 2.17 6.23
CA ILE A 18 1.54 1.20 6.12
C ILE A 18 2.10 -0.18 5.79
N TRP A 19 2.99 -0.29 4.80
CA TRP A 19 3.56 -1.56 4.36
C TRP A 19 4.35 -2.24 5.47
N ILE A 20 5.18 -1.49 6.23
CA ILE A 20 5.87 -2.00 7.41
C ILE A 20 4.86 -2.45 8.47
N GLY A 21 3.78 -1.69 8.69
CA GLY A 21 2.71 -2.07 9.62
C GLY A 21 2.04 -3.39 9.23
N VAL A 22 1.74 -3.58 7.94
CA VAL A 22 1.20 -4.83 7.40
C VAL A 22 2.18 -5.98 7.58
N LEU A 23 3.48 -5.73 7.34
CA LEU A 23 4.53 -6.73 7.54
C LEU A 23 4.59 -7.20 8.99
N ILE A 24 4.60 -6.27 9.95
CA ILE A 24 4.58 -6.59 11.38
C ILE A 24 3.29 -7.34 11.77
N SER A 25 2.13 -6.88 11.30
CA SER A 25 0.85 -7.53 11.59
C SER A 25 0.76 -8.93 11.00
N SER A 26 1.31 -9.16 9.81
CA SER A 26 1.27 -10.47 9.14
C SER A 26 1.99 -11.57 9.90
N LEU A 27 3.05 -11.21 10.66
CA LEU A 27 3.73 -12.13 11.58
C LEU A 27 2.82 -12.63 12.71
N LYS A 28 1.79 -11.86 13.06
CA LYS A 28 0.80 -12.23 14.09
C LYS A 28 -0.43 -12.92 13.52
N ILE A 29 -0.80 -12.61 12.27
CA ILE A 29 -1.99 -13.16 11.62
C ILE A 29 -1.91 -14.68 11.52
N GLY A 30 -0.74 -15.26 11.24
CA GLY A 30 -0.57 -16.72 11.19
C GLY A 30 -1.06 -17.42 12.46
N GLY A 31 -0.64 -16.93 13.64
CA GLY A 31 -1.07 -17.47 14.93
C GLY A 31 -2.58 -17.34 15.16
N VAL A 32 -3.19 -16.21 14.76
CA VAL A 32 -4.65 -16.02 14.90
C VAL A 32 -5.43 -17.03 14.04
N TYR A 33 -4.99 -17.29 12.82
CA TYR A 33 -5.66 -18.27 11.95
C TYR A 33 -5.46 -19.72 12.44
N GLU A 34 -4.31 -20.04 13.02
CA GLU A 34 -4.05 -21.34 13.67
C GLU A 34 -4.92 -21.53 14.91
N ASP A 35 -5.03 -20.52 15.78
CA ASP A 35 -5.82 -20.56 17.01
C ASP A 35 -7.33 -20.76 16.74
N ILE A 36 -7.86 -20.12 15.68
CA ILE A 36 -9.29 -20.19 15.32
C ILE A 36 -9.59 -21.47 14.49
N ASN A 37 -8.58 -22.14 13.93
CA ASN A 37 -8.69 -23.38 13.14
C ASN A 37 -9.79 -23.36 12.07
N ILE A 38 -9.86 -22.27 11.30
CA ILE A 38 -10.89 -22.02 10.28
C ILE A 38 -10.59 -22.67 8.92
N GLY A 39 -9.56 -23.51 8.81
CA GLY A 39 -9.17 -24.19 7.56
C GLY A 39 -8.76 -23.24 6.42
N TYR A 40 -8.64 -21.93 6.71
CA TYR A 40 -8.23 -20.91 5.77
C TYR A 40 -6.74 -20.65 5.89
N ASN A 41 -6.03 -20.69 4.76
CA ASN A 41 -4.62 -20.34 4.71
C ASN A 41 -4.46 -18.85 4.31
N PRO A 42 -4.11 -17.94 5.25
CA PRO A 42 -3.97 -16.53 4.95
C PRO A 42 -2.71 -16.18 4.14
N LEU A 43 -1.82 -17.14 3.87
CA LEU A 43 -0.51 -16.90 3.26
C LEU A 43 -0.61 -16.25 1.88
N LEU A 44 -1.50 -16.71 1.01
CA LEU A 44 -1.67 -16.14 -0.33
C LEU A 44 -2.15 -14.67 -0.28
N PRO A 45 -3.24 -14.32 0.45
CA PRO A 45 -3.64 -12.93 0.69
C PRO A 45 -2.52 -12.06 1.26
N VAL A 46 -1.76 -12.59 2.24
CA VAL A 46 -0.63 -11.91 2.85
C VAL A 46 0.45 -11.60 1.81
N ILE A 47 0.83 -12.56 0.96
CA ILE A 47 1.83 -12.34 -0.10
C ILE A 47 1.35 -11.27 -1.08
N ILE A 48 0.10 -11.35 -1.54
CA ILE A 48 -0.48 -10.38 -2.48
C ILE A 48 -0.48 -8.97 -1.88
N ALA A 49 -0.89 -8.84 -0.61
CA ALA A 49 -0.84 -7.59 0.14
C ALA A 49 0.57 -6.98 0.14
N HIS A 50 1.59 -7.78 0.44
CA HIS A 50 2.98 -7.31 0.47
C HIS A 50 3.47 -6.86 -0.90
N LEU A 51 3.16 -7.61 -1.97
CA LEU A 51 3.53 -7.25 -3.34
C LEU A 51 2.88 -5.94 -3.76
N ILE A 52 1.59 -5.74 -3.45
CA ILE A 52 0.88 -4.50 -3.76
C ILE A 52 1.49 -3.34 -2.99
N GLY A 53 1.68 -3.47 -1.67
CA GLY A 53 2.25 -2.38 -0.87
C GLY A 53 3.68 -2.01 -1.29
N PHE A 54 4.52 -3.00 -1.62
CA PHE A 54 5.85 -2.75 -2.17
C PHE A 54 5.77 -2.05 -3.54
N GLY A 55 4.84 -2.46 -4.40
CA GLY A 55 4.54 -1.81 -5.67
C GLY A 55 4.15 -0.33 -5.50
N LEU A 56 3.34 0.00 -4.50
CA LEU A 56 2.91 1.37 -4.22
C LEU A 56 4.06 2.26 -3.72
N VAL A 57 4.91 1.72 -2.85
CA VAL A 57 6.13 2.39 -2.36
C VAL A 57 7.06 2.68 -3.54
N THR A 58 7.38 1.65 -4.34
CA THR A 58 8.28 1.79 -5.49
C THR A 58 7.71 2.72 -6.56
N ALA A 59 6.41 2.67 -6.85
CA ALA A 59 5.76 3.59 -7.79
C ALA A 59 5.84 5.05 -7.32
N ASN A 60 5.64 5.34 -6.03
CA ASN A 60 5.73 6.70 -5.51
C ASN A 60 7.16 7.25 -5.59
N PHE A 61 8.14 6.51 -5.08
CA PHE A 61 9.55 6.94 -5.14
C PHE A 61 10.10 6.95 -6.56
N GLY A 62 9.65 6.04 -7.43
CA GLY A 62 9.95 6.05 -8.85
C GLY A 62 9.41 7.31 -9.54
N TYR A 63 8.20 7.74 -9.20
CA TYR A 63 7.64 8.98 -9.73
C TYR A 63 8.39 10.23 -9.22
N VAL A 64 8.82 10.24 -7.95
CA VAL A 64 9.71 11.30 -7.43
C VAL A 64 11.01 11.37 -8.23
N TYR A 65 11.66 10.22 -8.46
CA TYR A 65 12.88 10.14 -9.25
C TYR A 65 12.66 10.66 -10.68
N TYR A 66 11.56 10.25 -11.32
CA TYR A 66 11.16 10.73 -12.64
C TYR A 66 11.01 12.26 -12.67
N LEU A 67 10.34 12.87 -11.69
CA LEU A 67 10.18 14.32 -11.60
C LEU A 67 11.52 15.04 -11.43
N ILE A 68 12.43 14.50 -10.62
CA ILE A 68 13.78 15.06 -10.44
C ILE A 68 14.56 15.01 -11.76
N HIS A 69 14.51 13.88 -12.47
CA HIS A 69 15.21 13.71 -13.73
C HIS A 69 14.69 14.69 -14.78
N LYS A 70 13.37 14.84 -14.92
CA LYS A 70 12.76 15.81 -15.84
C LYS A 70 13.15 17.25 -15.51
N GLU A 71 13.20 17.60 -14.22
CA GLU A 71 13.64 18.94 -13.78
C GLU A 71 15.08 19.24 -14.18
N LYS A 72 15.99 18.28 -13.98
CA LYS A 72 17.41 18.41 -14.38
C LYS A 72 17.57 18.58 -15.90
N SER A 73 16.70 17.96 -16.68
CA SER A 73 16.67 18.12 -18.15
C SER A 73 15.97 19.40 -18.64
N GLY A 74 15.52 20.28 -17.73
CA GLY A 74 14.79 21.49 -18.09
C GLY A 74 13.37 21.26 -18.61
N GLN A 75 12.86 20.02 -18.49
CA GLN A 75 11.53 19.65 -18.98
C GLN A 75 10.47 19.83 -17.89
N VAL A 76 9.31 20.36 -18.29
CA VAL A 76 8.14 20.50 -17.41
C VAL A 76 7.20 19.32 -17.62
N VAL A 77 6.88 18.60 -16.54
CA VAL A 77 5.86 17.56 -16.55
C VAL A 77 4.49 18.20 -16.39
N LYS A 78 3.66 18.15 -17.45
CA LYS A 78 2.27 18.60 -17.38
C LYS A 78 1.49 17.79 -16.35
N HIS A 79 0.62 18.45 -15.59
CA HIS A 79 -0.22 17.83 -14.55
C HIS A 79 0.56 17.05 -13.47
N ALA A 80 1.83 17.36 -13.22
CA ALA A 80 2.64 16.68 -12.22
C ALA A 80 1.99 16.62 -10.83
N ILE A 81 1.32 17.71 -10.42
CA ILE A 81 0.62 17.77 -9.13
C ILE A 81 -0.55 16.78 -9.10
N LEU A 82 -1.35 16.71 -10.16
CA LEU A 82 -2.47 15.79 -10.25
C LEU A 82 -2.00 14.33 -10.16
N TYR A 83 -0.96 13.98 -10.92
CA TYR A 83 -0.40 12.62 -10.86
C TYR A 83 0.20 12.29 -9.49
N SER A 84 0.87 13.25 -8.84
CA SER A 84 1.33 13.07 -7.46
C SER A 84 0.18 12.80 -6.50
N ILE A 85 -0.94 13.54 -6.62
CA ILE A 85 -2.13 13.32 -5.79
C ILE A 85 -2.74 11.95 -6.09
N LEU A 86 -2.90 11.58 -7.36
CA LEU A 86 -3.49 10.29 -7.73
C LEU A 86 -2.65 9.11 -7.22
N LEU A 87 -1.32 9.18 -7.34
CA LEU A 87 -0.40 8.15 -6.85
C LEU A 87 -0.30 8.11 -5.32
N ALA A 88 -0.48 9.25 -4.64
CA ALA A 88 -0.40 9.32 -3.19
C ALA A 88 -1.74 8.98 -2.51
N LEU A 89 -2.86 9.49 -3.03
CA LEU A 89 -4.14 9.55 -2.31
C LEU A 89 -5.08 8.39 -2.67
N VAL A 90 -5.17 8.02 -3.95
CA VAL A 90 -6.08 6.94 -4.39
C VAL A 90 -5.70 5.60 -3.77
N PRO A 91 -4.42 5.16 -3.81
CA PRO A 91 -4.04 3.91 -3.19
C PRO A 91 -4.10 3.97 -1.66
N LEU A 92 -4.01 5.17 -1.06
CA LEU A 92 -4.14 5.35 0.39
C LEU A 92 -5.49 4.88 0.93
N LEU A 93 -6.55 5.06 0.14
CA LEU A 93 -7.90 4.67 0.49
C LEU A 93 -8.17 3.19 0.13
N VAL A 94 -7.67 2.79 -1.04
CA VAL A 94 -7.97 1.46 -1.61
C VAL A 94 -7.15 0.36 -0.96
N TYR A 95 -5.87 0.60 -0.66
CA TYR A 95 -4.97 -0.43 -0.14
C TYR A 95 -5.37 -0.94 1.26
N PRO A 96 -5.68 -0.06 2.25
CA PRO A 96 -6.22 -0.52 3.54
C PRO A 96 -7.53 -1.28 3.40
N MET A 97 -8.41 -0.86 2.49
CA MET A 97 -9.68 -1.55 2.25
C MET A 97 -9.44 -2.97 1.72
N ILE A 98 -8.56 -3.14 0.73
CA ILE A 98 -8.17 -4.46 0.21
C ILE A 98 -7.57 -5.34 1.33
N LEU A 99 -6.72 -4.77 2.17
CA LEU A 99 -6.12 -5.49 3.31
C LEU A 99 -7.19 -5.98 4.29
N VAL A 100 -8.15 -5.13 4.66
CA VAL A 100 -9.25 -5.50 5.57
C VAL A 100 -10.11 -6.61 4.96
N PHE A 101 -10.52 -6.47 3.70
CA PHE A 101 -11.34 -7.49 3.03
C PHE A 101 -10.60 -8.82 2.84
N SER A 102 -9.31 -8.78 2.55
CA SER A 102 -8.53 -10.00 2.26
C SER A 102 -8.02 -10.71 3.53
N LEU A 103 -7.78 -10.00 4.63
CA LEU A 103 -7.17 -10.55 5.84
C LEU A 103 -8.12 -10.66 7.04
N ILE A 104 -9.15 -9.81 7.13
CA ILE A 104 -10.03 -9.72 8.31
C ILE A 104 -11.42 -10.27 8.02
N PHE A 105 -11.99 -9.99 6.85
CA PHE A 105 -13.33 -10.44 6.49
C PHE A 105 -13.53 -11.97 6.58
N PRO A 106 -12.55 -12.83 6.18
CA PRO A 106 -12.68 -14.28 6.37
C PRO A 106 -12.85 -14.68 7.83
N ILE A 107 -12.17 -14.00 8.77
CA ILE A 107 -12.31 -14.26 10.21
C ILE A 107 -13.71 -13.83 10.69
N TYR A 108 -14.16 -12.65 10.28
CA TYR A 108 -15.43 -12.07 10.74
C TYR A 108 -16.64 -12.84 10.20
N SER A 109 -16.63 -13.19 8.90
CA SER A 109 -17.73 -13.90 8.25
C SER A 109 -17.91 -15.32 8.77
N LEU A 110 -16.86 -15.94 9.33
CA LEU A 110 -16.91 -17.28 9.89
C LEU A 110 -17.27 -17.27 11.39
N THR A 111 -16.87 -16.23 12.13
CA THR A 111 -17.23 -16.07 13.55
C THR A 111 -18.62 -15.49 13.78
N SER A 112 -19.18 -14.71 12.84
CA SER A 112 -20.55 -14.19 12.92
C SER A 112 -21.63 -15.18 12.44
N GLY A 113 -21.22 -16.30 11.84
CA GLY A 113 -22.13 -17.37 11.40
C GLY A 113 -22.46 -18.41 12.48
N TYR A 114 -21.85 -18.28 13.66
CA TYR A 114 -22.10 -19.10 14.85
C TYR A 114 -22.94 -18.33 15.88
#